data_AF-A0A7W6PKQ3-F1
#
_entry.id   AF-A0A7W6PKQ3-F1
#
_cell.length_a   1.000
_cell.length_b   1.000
_cell.length_c   1.000
_cell.angle_alpha   90.00
_cell.angle_beta   90.00
_cell.angle_gamma   90.00
#
_symmetry.space_group_name_H-M   'P 1'
#
loop_
_entity.id
_entity.type
_entity.pdbx_description
1 polymer ?
#
loop_
_entity_poly.entity_id
_entity_poly.type
_entity_poly.pdbx_seq_one_letter_code
_entity_poly.pdbx_strand_id
1 'polypeptide(L)'
;MASTQNNRIDLTPAMQQGRTAMMNHRFLLVVLAASVAAFPAWSSDIGDPATWQSSRSVELNQTRDLPKLTEALIAMIDPDGETVPPTVGEAQFIDLDDDGTLELVALVDYSGRLFFSTIIVITTSDATPVVVTYRSNGANMDRLGERVITEPGNTKKLIVADRFIGGYKGSIASAKEQRLLELRSATLEDVSTHYPSYYLTKRLPALEKQAGASTPIDNAHNVGLGPMTVDKNKRVLRQEIERAREQSLGK
;
A
#
# COMPACT_ATOMS: atom_id res chain seq x y z
N MET A 1 91.48 1.27 -5.64
CA MET A 1 90.42 1.86 -6.49
C MET A 1 90.28 3.32 -6.07
N ALA A 2 91.14 4.19 -6.62
CA ALA A 2 90.79 5.17 -7.68
C ALA A 2 89.82 6.24 -7.12
N SER A 3 90.34 7.38 -6.63
CA SER A 3 90.67 8.61 -7.41
C SER A 3 89.44 9.49 -7.61
N THR A 4 89.41 10.82 -7.51
CA THR A 4 90.28 11.93 -7.07
C THR A 4 89.40 13.18 -7.33
N GLN A 5 89.44 14.20 -6.44
CA GLN A 5 89.22 15.64 -6.74
C GLN A 5 87.88 16.12 -7.35
N ASN A 6 87.52 17.40 -7.32
CA ASN A 6 87.68 18.57 -6.44
C ASN A 6 86.89 19.69 -7.15
N ASN A 7 86.57 20.73 -6.38
CA ASN A 7 86.28 22.11 -6.78
C ASN A 7 84.90 22.40 -7.41
N ARG A 8 84.05 23.31 -6.90
CA ARG A 8 84.15 24.64 -6.23
C ARG A 8 83.85 25.79 -7.22
N ILE A 9 83.06 26.72 -6.69
CA ILE A 9 82.95 28.17 -6.92
C ILE A 9 81.67 28.67 -7.62
N ASP A 10 81.03 29.56 -6.85
CA ASP A 10 79.91 30.48 -7.02
C ASP A 10 79.83 31.26 -8.34
N LEU A 11 78.66 31.87 -8.59
CA LEU A 11 78.49 33.29 -8.93
C LEU A 11 76.99 33.72 -8.80
N THR A 12 76.71 34.57 -7.80
CA THR A 12 75.59 35.55 -7.68
C THR A 12 75.60 36.60 -8.83
N PRO A 13 74.73 37.66 -8.92
CA PRO A 13 73.44 38.03 -8.28
C PRO A 13 72.41 38.70 -9.28
N ALA A 14 71.35 39.32 -8.73
CA ALA A 14 70.78 40.65 -9.10
C ALA A 14 69.42 40.77 -9.84
N MET A 15 68.53 41.52 -9.16
CA MET A 15 67.62 42.58 -9.61
C MET A 15 66.79 42.43 -10.91
N GLN A 16 65.46 42.53 -10.78
CA GLN A 16 64.73 43.72 -11.28
C GLN A 16 63.29 43.82 -10.72
N GLN A 17 62.96 44.99 -10.18
CA GLN A 17 61.62 45.47 -9.91
C GLN A 17 60.97 45.98 -11.20
N GLY A 18 59.64 45.81 -11.33
CA GLY A 18 58.84 46.49 -12.36
C GLY A 18 57.34 46.35 -12.11
N ARG A 19 56.69 47.45 -11.67
CA ARG A 19 55.23 47.73 -11.78
C ARG A 19 54.83 47.65 -13.27
N THR A 20 53.62 47.30 -13.72
CA THR A 20 52.28 47.82 -13.40
C THR A 20 51.21 46.99 -14.15
N ALA A 21 50.01 46.96 -13.57
CA ALA A 21 48.68 46.55 -14.07
C ALA A 21 48.46 46.15 -15.56
N MET A 22 47.78 45.02 -15.78
CA MET A 22 46.64 44.91 -16.71
C MET A 22 45.67 43.83 -16.24
N MET A 23 44.41 44.22 -16.14
CA MET A 23 43.23 43.38 -15.92
C MET A 23 43.03 42.49 -17.16
N ASN A 24 42.83 41.17 -17.01
CA ASN A 24 42.01 40.41 -17.95
C ASN A 24 41.54 39.06 -17.40
N HIS A 25 40.31 38.76 -17.76
CA HIS A 25 39.38 37.77 -17.25
C HIS A 25 39.95 36.36 -17.08
N ARG A 26 39.76 35.79 -15.88
CA ARG A 26 39.75 34.34 -15.69
C ARG A 26 38.57 33.95 -14.80
N PHE A 27 37.53 33.51 -15.50
CA PHE A 27 36.47 32.59 -15.08
C PHE A 27 36.43 32.25 -13.60
N LEU A 28 35.47 32.87 -12.90
CA LEU A 28 34.97 32.37 -11.64
C LEU A 28 34.15 31.11 -11.97
N LEU A 29 34.79 29.94 -11.83
CA LEU A 29 34.11 28.65 -11.77
C LEU A 29 33.24 28.69 -10.51
N VAL A 30 32.00 29.14 -10.65
CA VAL A 30 30.95 28.80 -9.70
C VAL A 30 30.90 27.28 -9.74
N VAL A 31 31.47 26.65 -8.72
CA VAL A 31 31.19 25.25 -8.41
C VAL A 31 29.70 25.24 -8.13
N LEU A 32 28.93 24.90 -9.16
CA LEU A 32 27.57 24.44 -9.00
C LEU A 32 27.70 23.32 -7.97
N ALA A 33 27.20 23.55 -6.76
CA ALA A 33 26.90 22.46 -5.87
C ALA A 33 25.92 21.60 -6.65
N ALA A 34 26.44 20.59 -7.35
CA ALA A 34 25.66 19.44 -7.72
C ALA A 34 25.18 18.94 -6.37
N SER A 35 23.96 19.30 -6.02
CA SER A 35 23.12 18.51 -5.14
C SER A 35 23.16 17.13 -5.78
N VAL A 36 24.14 16.34 -5.35
CA VAL A 36 24.08 14.91 -5.45
C VAL A 36 22.86 14.60 -4.61
N ALA A 37 21.70 14.62 -5.25
CA ALA A 37 20.57 13.84 -4.80
C ALA A 37 21.16 12.44 -4.74
N ALA A 38 21.59 12.03 -3.54
CA ALA A 38 21.83 10.66 -3.25
C ALA A 38 20.47 10.00 -3.48
N PHE A 39 20.25 9.49 -4.68
CA PHE A 39 19.19 8.52 -4.90
C PHE A 39 19.53 7.37 -3.96
N PRO A 40 18.75 7.13 -2.89
CA PRO A 40 19.07 6.00 -2.03
C PRO A 40 18.93 4.73 -2.88
N ALA A 41 19.79 3.75 -2.65
CA ALA A 41 19.69 2.46 -3.32
C ALA A 41 18.41 1.75 -2.82
N TRP A 42 17.33 1.84 -3.61
CA TRP A 42 15.95 1.45 -3.25
C TRP A 42 15.68 -0.06 -3.06
N SER A 43 16.69 -0.90 -2.87
CA SER A 43 16.50 -2.37 -2.94
C SER A 43 16.95 -3.18 -1.72
N SER A 44 17.25 -2.56 -0.58
CA SER A 44 17.45 -3.32 0.66
C SER A 44 16.50 -2.80 1.73
N ASP A 45 15.35 -3.46 1.78
CA ASP A 45 14.29 -3.38 2.79
C ASP A 45 13.54 -2.04 2.79
N ILE A 46 12.22 -2.14 2.60
CA ILE A 46 11.23 -1.05 2.63
C ILE A 46 11.39 -0.11 3.85
N GLY A 47 12.22 -0.46 4.83
CA GLY A 47 12.72 0.44 5.86
C GLY A 47 11.79 0.51 7.06
N ASP A 48 12.10 1.42 7.97
CA ASP A 48 11.27 1.72 9.13
C ASP A 48 9.96 2.40 8.66
N PRO A 49 8.77 1.88 9.02
CA PRO A 49 7.49 2.50 8.67
C PRO A 49 7.38 3.98 9.04
N ALA A 50 8.10 4.45 10.07
CA ALA A 50 8.15 5.87 10.44
C ALA A 50 8.70 6.79 9.34
N THR A 51 9.36 6.22 8.32
CA THR A 51 10.00 6.96 7.22
C THR A 51 9.19 6.96 5.92
N TRP A 52 8.04 6.28 5.90
CA TRP A 52 7.19 6.20 4.71
C TRP A 52 6.35 7.47 4.63
N GLN A 53 6.75 8.41 3.79
CA GLN A 53 6.11 9.72 3.67
C GLN A 53 5.26 9.78 2.40
N SER A 54 4.10 10.42 2.44
CA SER A 54 3.10 10.43 1.36
C SER A 54 3.63 10.93 0.02
N SER A 55 4.58 11.87 0.05
CA SER A 55 5.34 12.35 -1.11
C SER A 55 6.12 11.27 -1.87
N ARG A 56 6.39 10.12 -1.23
CA ARG A 56 7.12 8.97 -1.79
C ARG A 56 6.19 7.84 -2.25
N SER A 57 4.87 7.99 -2.14
CA SER A 57 3.90 6.93 -2.40
C SER A 57 4.01 6.31 -3.80
N VAL A 58 4.20 7.14 -4.84
CA VAL A 58 4.35 6.65 -6.24
C VAL A 58 5.56 5.74 -6.36
N GLU A 59 6.68 6.17 -5.79
CA GLU A 59 7.94 5.45 -5.83
C GLU A 59 7.88 4.14 -5.01
N LEU A 60 7.36 4.21 -3.78
CA LEU A 60 7.21 3.05 -2.91
C LEU A 60 6.25 2.01 -3.51
N ASN A 61 5.16 2.43 -4.17
CA ASN A 61 4.25 1.55 -4.87
C ASN A 61 4.81 0.96 -6.18
N GLN A 62 5.89 1.52 -6.73
CA GLN A 62 6.61 0.96 -7.87
C GLN A 62 7.69 -0.06 -7.45
N THR A 63 7.84 -0.31 -6.15
CA THR A 63 8.79 -1.30 -5.62
C THR A 63 8.55 -2.65 -6.27
N ARG A 64 9.61 -3.20 -6.86
CA ARG A 64 9.56 -4.51 -7.52
C ARG A 64 9.21 -5.59 -6.50
N ASP A 65 8.20 -6.38 -6.83
CA ASP A 65 7.72 -7.49 -5.99
C ASP A 65 7.35 -7.04 -4.56
N LEU A 66 6.65 -5.89 -4.47
CA LEU A 66 6.12 -5.35 -3.23
C LEU A 66 5.35 -6.41 -2.40
N PRO A 67 4.52 -7.31 -2.98
CA PRO A 67 3.89 -8.39 -2.22
C PRO A 67 4.91 -9.27 -1.46
N LYS A 68 5.98 -9.74 -2.12
CA LYS A 68 6.97 -10.61 -1.47
C LYS A 68 7.75 -9.91 -0.37
N LEU A 69 8.08 -8.63 -0.56
CA LEU A 69 8.69 -7.82 0.50
C LEU A 69 7.74 -7.60 1.67
N THR A 70 6.45 -7.43 1.40
CA THR A 70 5.43 -7.29 2.43
C THR A 70 5.29 -8.57 3.26
N GLU A 71 5.36 -9.75 2.65
CA GLU A 71 5.39 -11.03 3.38
C GLU A 71 6.56 -11.10 4.37
N ALA A 72 7.75 -10.67 3.94
CA ALA A 72 8.94 -10.65 4.79
C ALA A 72 8.82 -9.66 5.95
N LEU A 73 8.26 -8.47 5.70
CA LEU A 73 7.99 -7.47 6.74
C LEU A 73 6.98 -7.98 7.77
N ILE A 74 5.87 -8.58 7.33
CA ILE A 74 4.88 -9.17 8.23
C ILE A 74 5.53 -10.23 9.10
N ALA A 75 6.29 -11.16 8.51
CA ALA A 75 6.98 -12.21 9.26
C ALA A 75 8.03 -11.69 10.26
N MET A 76 8.60 -10.51 10.01
CA MET A 76 9.58 -9.87 10.89
C MET A 76 8.92 -9.11 12.05
N ILE A 77 7.82 -8.39 11.78
CA ILE A 77 7.20 -7.45 12.73
C ILE A 77 6.10 -8.15 13.57
N ASP A 78 5.51 -9.22 13.05
CA ASP A 78 4.49 -10.04 13.75
C ASP A 78 4.99 -11.49 13.98
N PRO A 79 6.08 -11.70 14.76
CA PRO A 79 6.66 -13.02 14.96
C PRO A 79 5.77 -13.96 15.77
N ASP A 80 4.85 -13.40 16.57
CA ASP A 80 3.84 -14.12 17.35
C ASP A 80 2.49 -14.25 16.60
N GLY A 81 2.46 -13.84 15.32
CA GLY A 81 1.30 -13.90 14.44
C GLY A 81 0.85 -15.32 14.10
N GLU A 82 0.05 -15.45 13.05
CA GLU A 82 -0.42 -16.76 12.59
C GLU A 82 0.75 -17.73 12.35
N THR A 83 0.61 -18.99 12.81
CA THR A 83 1.69 -20.00 12.70
C THR A 83 2.06 -20.37 11.25
N VAL A 84 1.22 -19.98 10.29
CA VAL A 84 1.43 -20.24 8.87
C VAL A 84 2.05 -18.99 8.25
N PRO A 85 3.12 -19.13 7.44
CA PRO A 85 3.69 -17.99 6.73
C PRO A 85 2.64 -17.26 5.89
N PRO A 86 2.61 -15.90 5.91
CA PRO A 86 1.69 -15.14 5.09
C PRO A 86 2.02 -15.28 3.60
N THR A 87 0.98 -15.37 2.77
CA THR A 87 1.06 -15.09 1.34
C THR A 87 0.36 -13.76 1.07
N VAL A 88 1.03 -12.81 0.43
CA VAL A 88 0.47 -11.50 0.09
C VAL A 88 0.07 -11.50 -1.39
N GLY A 89 -1.19 -11.20 -1.68
CA GLY A 89 -1.70 -11.12 -3.05
C GLY A 89 -1.49 -9.75 -3.66
N GLU A 90 -1.82 -8.71 -2.91
CA GLU A 90 -1.71 -7.31 -3.30
C GLU A 90 -1.25 -6.50 -2.09
N ALA A 91 -0.40 -5.50 -2.33
CA ALA A 91 0.07 -4.58 -1.30
C ALA A 91 0.24 -3.18 -1.88
N GLN A 92 0.01 -2.16 -1.06
CA GLN A 92 0.07 -0.76 -1.47
C GLN A 92 0.41 0.14 -0.29
N PHE A 93 1.31 1.10 -0.52
CA PHE A 93 1.55 2.24 0.38
C PHE A 93 0.51 3.32 0.18
N ILE A 94 -0.20 3.67 1.25
CA ILE A 94 -1.33 4.58 1.24
C ILE A 94 -1.36 5.32 2.57
N ASP A 95 -1.52 6.64 2.53
CA ASP A 95 -1.78 7.47 3.70
C ASP A 95 -3.27 7.31 4.04
N LEU A 96 -3.61 6.52 5.06
CA LEU A 96 -4.98 6.18 5.40
C LEU A 96 -5.65 7.27 6.25
N ASP A 97 -4.92 7.89 7.16
CA ASP A 97 -5.46 8.82 8.15
C ASP A 97 -5.16 10.30 7.90
N ASP A 98 -4.52 10.61 6.76
CA ASP A 98 -4.15 11.94 6.28
C ASP A 98 -3.15 12.67 7.18
N ASP A 99 -2.22 11.93 7.79
CA ASP A 99 -1.17 12.48 8.64
C ASP A 99 0.15 12.78 7.88
N GLY A 100 0.21 12.42 6.60
CA GLY A 100 1.39 12.58 5.74
C GLY A 100 2.37 11.40 5.80
N THR A 101 2.16 10.46 6.72
CA THR A 101 2.81 9.16 6.78
C THR A 101 1.99 8.17 5.94
N LEU A 102 2.67 7.19 5.35
CA LEU A 102 2.03 6.12 4.59
C LEU A 102 1.93 4.89 5.48
N GLU A 103 0.84 4.17 5.36
CA GLU A 103 0.71 2.79 5.77
C GLU A 103 0.97 1.83 4.62
N LEU A 104 1.50 0.65 4.93
CA LEU A 104 1.52 -0.46 3.99
C LEU A 104 0.30 -1.34 4.23
N VAL A 105 -0.65 -1.29 3.30
CA VAL A 105 -1.89 -2.09 3.33
C VAL A 105 -1.72 -3.30 2.43
N ALA A 106 -2.16 -4.47 2.89
CA ALA A 106 -2.01 -5.72 2.14
C ALA A 106 -3.22 -6.65 2.26
N LEU A 107 -3.49 -7.41 1.19
CA LEU A 107 -4.40 -8.54 1.18
C LEU A 107 -3.61 -9.83 1.38
N VAL A 108 -3.92 -10.55 2.47
CA VAL A 108 -3.11 -11.66 2.98
C VAL A 108 -3.92 -12.95 3.10
N ASP A 109 -3.28 -14.05 2.72
CA ASP A 109 -3.73 -15.42 2.93
C ASP A 109 -2.79 -16.14 3.89
N TYR A 110 -3.35 -16.63 5.00
CA TYR A 110 -2.65 -17.48 5.97
C TYR A 110 -3.00 -18.97 5.83
N SER A 111 -3.72 -19.35 4.78
CA SER A 111 -4.18 -20.73 4.55
C SER A 111 -3.35 -21.48 3.50
N GLY A 112 -2.53 -20.77 2.70
CA GLY A 112 -1.76 -21.32 1.58
C GLY A 112 -2.62 -21.70 0.37
N ARG A 113 -3.87 -21.23 0.29
CA ARG A 113 -4.84 -21.57 -0.78
C ARG A 113 -5.03 -20.43 -1.78
N LEU A 114 -4.25 -19.36 -1.66
CA LEU A 114 -4.41 -18.12 -2.41
C LEU A 114 -5.79 -17.50 -2.17
N PHE A 115 -6.21 -17.50 -0.91
CA PHE A 115 -7.51 -17.04 -0.47
C PHE A 115 -7.36 -15.87 0.52
N PHE A 116 -7.26 -14.66 -0.05
CA PHE A 116 -6.93 -13.43 0.65
C PHE A 116 -8.13 -12.90 1.44
N SER A 117 -8.27 -13.41 2.67
CA SER A 117 -9.37 -13.11 3.58
C SER A 117 -8.95 -12.23 4.77
N THR A 118 -7.69 -11.79 4.77
CA THR A 118 -7.14 -10.92 5.79
C THR A 118 -6.65 -9.63 5.16
N ILE A 119 -6.97 -8.49 5.78
CA ILE A 119 -6.32 -7.21 5.52
C ILE A 119 -5.29 -7.01 6.63
N ILE A 120 -4.06 -6.73 6.23
CA ILE A 120 -3.00 -6.27 7.12
C ILE A 120 -2.71 -4.81 6.81
N VAL A 121 -2.53 -4.00 7.86
CA VAL A 121 -2.01 -2.65 7.77
C VAL A 121 -0.77 -2.58 8.66
N ILE A 122 0.38 -2.26 8.07
CA ILE A 122 1.60 -1.95 8.80
C ILE A 122 1.66 -0.43 8.93
N THR A 123 1.67 0.05 10.17
CA THR A 123 1.72 1.47 10.54
C THR A 123 2.72 1.68 11.68
N THR A 124 2.79 2.89 12.24
CA THR A 124 3.53 3.17 13.46
C THR A 124 2.65 3.61 14.60
N SER A 125 3.02 3.24 15.82
CA SER A 125 2.47 3.76 17.06
C SER A 125 3.63 4.07 17.99
N ASP A 126 3.71 5.29 18.49
CA ASP A 126 4.83 5.75 19.33
C ASP A 126 6.22 5.45 18.71
N ALA A 127 6.37 5.73 17.41
CA ALA A 127 7.56 5.45 16.61
C ALA A 127 7.98 3.96 16.54
N THR A 128 7.09 3.04 16.91
CA THR A 128 7.29 1.59 16.82
C THR A 128 6.39 1.02 15.73
N PRO A 129 6.88 0.11 14.86
CA PRO A 129 6.04 -0.52 13.86
C PRO A 129 4.98 -1.42 14.51
N VAL A 130 3.74 -1.34 14.01
CA VAL A 130 2.60 -2.12 14.48
C VAL A 130 1.89 -2.76 13.29
N VAL A 131 1.52 -4.04 13.47
CA VAL A 131 0.69 -4.79 12.51
C VAL A 131 -0.75 -4.78 12.99
N VAL A 132 -1.62 -4.19 12.18
CA VAL A 132 -3.06 -4.13 12.42
C VAL A 132 -3.75 -5.13 11.50
N THR A 133 -4.54 -6.02 12.08
CA THR A 133 -5.16 -7.13 11.35
C THR A 133 -6.68 -7.01 11.34
N TYR A 134 -7.28 -7.09 10.15
CA TYR A 134 -8.71 -7.31 9.98
C TYR A 134 -8.97 -8.63 9.26
N ARG A 135 -9.78 -9.52 9.87
CA ARG A 135 -10.18 -10.80 9.27
C ARG A 135 -11.61 -10.70 8.74
N SER A 136 -11.81 -11.00 7.46
CA SER A 136 -13.09 -10.93 6.74
C SER A 136 -14.08 -12.05 7.07
N ASN A 137 -13.77 -12.89 8.07
CA ASN A 137 -14.47 -14.14 8.35
C ASN A 137 -14.45 -15.12 7.16
N GLY A 138 -13.39 -15.10 6.36
CA GLY A 138 -13.24 -15.99 5.20
C GLY A 138 -13.89 -15.47 3.92
N ALA A 139 -14.30 -14.20 3.83
CA ALA A 139 -14.66 -13.62 2.53
C ALA A 139 -13.37 -13.28 1.76
N ASN A 140 -13.15 -13.92 0.62
CA ASN A 140 -12.04 -13.54 -0.27
C ASN A 140 -12.18 -12.11 -0.76
N MET A 141 -11.06 -11.40 -0.80
CA MET A 141 -10.93 -10.04 -1.31
C MET A 141 -9.88 -10.01 -2.43
N ASP A 142 -10.07 -9.08 -3.35
CA ASP A 142 -9.17 -8.78 -4.47
C ASP A 142 -9.24 -7.28 -4.76
N ARG A 143 -8.34 -6.78 -5.60
CA ARG A 143 -8.29 -5.41 -6.12
C ARG A 143 -8.22 -4.39 -4.99
N LEU A 144 -7.13 -4.44 -4.22
CA LEU A 144 -6.91 -3.59 -3.05
C LEU A 144 -7.10 -2.10 -3.38
N GLY A 145 -6.57 -1.64 -4.53
CA GLY A 145 -6.71 -0.25 -4.95
C GLY A 145 -8.16 0.20 -5.17
N GLU A 146 -9.06 -0.70 -5.60
CA GLU A 146 -10.50 -0.39 -5.75
C GLU A 146 -11.25 -0.40 -4.41
N ARG A 147 -10.64 -0.99 -3.38
CA ARG A 147 -11.21 -1.07 -2.02
C ARG A 147 -10.85 0.12 -1.15
N VAL A 148 -9.93 0.97 -1.57
CA VAL A 148 -9.59 2.19 -0.85
C VAL A 148 -10.43 3.33 -1.41
N ILE A 149 -11.29 3.88 -0.57
CA ILE A 149 -12.21 4.95 -0.95
C ILE A 149 -12.00 6.17 -0.06
N THR A 150 -12.42 7.32 -0.57
CA THR A 150 -12.41 8.59 0.16
C THR A 150 -13.79 9.21 0.04
N GLU A 151 -14.36 9.66 1.16
CA GLU A 151 -15.61 10.41 1.12
C GLU A 151 -15.35 11.81 0.54
N PRO A 152 -16.23 12.34 -0.34
CA PRO A 152 -16.09 13.71 -0.82
C PRO A 152 -16.00 14.72 0.32
N GLY A 153 -14.91 15.50 0.35
CA GLY A 153 -14.66 16.51 1.38
C GLY A 153 -13.99 15.97 2.65
N ASN A 154 -13.74 14.67 2.73
CA ASN A 154 -12.86 14.06 3.72
C ASN A 154 -11.53 13.69 3.02
N THR A 155 -10.41 13.87 3.70
CA THR A 155 -9.09 13.49 3.19
C THR A 155 -8.67 12.10 3.66
N LYS A 156 -9.22 11.65 4.80
CA LYS A 156 -9.04 10.29 5.31
C LYS A 156 -9.63 9.26 4.37
N LYS A 157 -8.94 8.13 4.27
CA LYS A 157 -9.34 7.01 3.41
C LYS A 157 -9.95 5.90 4.25
N LEU A 158 -10.88 5.18 3.64
CA LEU A 158 -11.55 4.01 4.21
C LEU A 158 -11.19 2.79 3.39
N ILE A 159 -11.06 1.64 4.06
CA ILE A 159 -10.90 0.35 3.42
C ILE A 159 -12.26 -0.34 3.36
N VAL A 160 -12.72 -0.67 2.15
CA VAL A 160 -13.92 -1.46 1.88
C VAL A 160 -13.58 -2.94 2.01
N ALA A 161 -13.94 -3.53 3.14
CA ALA A 161 -13.70 -4.93 3.41
C ALA A 161 -14.99 -5.74 3.21
N ASP A 162 -14.91 -6.82 2.43
CA ASP A 162 -16.01 -7.77 2.41
C ASP A 162 -16.01 -8.57 3.71
N ARG A 163 -17.18 -8.95 4.23
CA ARG A 163 -17.32 -9.84 5.37
C ARG A 163 -18.53 -10.73 5.17
N PHE A 164 -18.47 -12.01 5.52
CA PHE A 164 -19.69 -12.80 5.53
C PHE A 164 -20.63 -12.34 6.66
N ILE A 165 -21.92 -12.17 6.34
CA ILE A 165 -22.98 -11.82 7.29
C ILE A 165 -23.17 -12.93 8.35
N GLY A 166 -22.78 -14.17 8.03
CA GLY A 166 -22.66 -15.30 8.96
C GLY A 166 -21.29 -15.97 8.85
N GLY A 167 -21.12 -17.12 9.50
CA GLY A 167 -19.89 -17.92 9.34
C GLY A 167 -19.71 -18.44 7.93
N TYR A 168 -18.46 -18.66 7.52
CA TYR A 168 -18.14 -19.38 6.29
C TYR A 168 -18.72 -20.80 6.33
N LYS A 169 -19.54 -21.15 5.33
CA LYS A 169 -20.21 -22.46 5.23
C LYS A 169 -19.55 -23.40 4.22
N GLY A 170 -18.25 -23.27 3.99
CA GLY A 170 -17.53 -24.09 3.03
C GLY A 170 -17.90 -23.74 1.58
N SER A 171 -18.23 -24.76 0.78
CA SER A 171 -18.58 -24.63 -0.64
C SER A 171 -19.95 -24.01 -0.92
N ILE A 172 -20.68 -23.58 0.12
CA ILE A 172 -22.01 -22.98 -0.02
C ILE A 172 -21.87 -21.46 -0.19
N ALA A 173 -22.54 -20.92 -1.21
CA ALA A 173 -22.67 -19.48 -1.40
C ALA A 173 -23.18 -18.81 -0.11
N SER A 174 -22.41 -17.84 0.39
CA SER A 174 -22.65 -17.17 1.66
C SER A 174 -22.75 -15.67 1.40
N ALA A 175 -23.78 -15.03 1.95
CA ALA A 175 -24.02 -13.61 1.76
C ALA A 175 -22.94 -12.78 2.45
N LYS A 176 -22.47 -11.75 1.74
CA LYS A 176 -21.48 -10.80 2.20
C LYS A 176 -22.10 -9.44 2.47
N GLU A 177 -21.58 -8.77 3.48
CA GLU A 177 -21.71 -7.33 3.66
C GLU A 177 -20.37 -6.66 3.32
N GLN A 178 -20.43 -5.35 3.09
CA GLN A 178 -19.22 -4.53 3.02
C GLN A 178 -19.11 -3.70 4.29
N ARG A 179 -17.98 -3.83 4.97
CA ARG A 179 -17.58 -2.98 6.09
C ARG A 179 -16.69 -1.85 5.58
N LEU A 180 -16.83 -0.68 6.18
CA LEU A 180 -15.92 0.43 5.94
C LEU A 180 -15.03 0.56 7.15
N LEU A 181 -13.73 0.35 6.94
CA LEU A 181 -12.75 0.35 8.00
C LEU A 181 -11.94 1.63 7.95
N GLU A 182 -11.80 2.29 9.11
CA GLU A 182 -10.92 3.44 9.29
C GLU A 182 -9.76 3.04 10.20
N LEU A 183 -8.55 3.50 9.87
CA LEU A 183 -7.41 3.39 10.78
C LEU A 183 -7.53 4.45 11.87
N ARG A 184 -7.63 4.01 13.12
CA ARG A 184 -7.70 4.88 14.31
C ARG A 184 -6.76 4.33 15.37
N SER A 185 -5.74 5.11 15.72
CA SER A 185 -4.79 4.76 16.79
C SER A 185 -4.23 3.33 16.67
N ALA A 186 -3.72 2.98 15.49
CA ALA A 186 -3.21 1.64 15.18
C ALA A 186 -4.25 0.50 15.34
N THR A 187 -5.54 0.79 15.10
CA THR A 187 -6.60 -0.21 15.00
C THR A 187 -7.47 0.05 13.77
N LEU A 188 -8.01 -1.01 13.17
CA LEU A 188 -9.01 -0.89 12.11
C LEU A 188 -10.40 -0.94 12.73
N GLU A 189 -11.06 0.20 12.81
CA GLU A 189 -12.40 0.33 13.35
C GLU A 189 -13.45 0.24 12.23
N ASP A 190 -14.51 -0.53 12.47
CA ASP A 190 -15.68 -0.56 11.60
C ASP A 190 -16.53 0.69 11.81
N VAL A 191 -16.50 1.57 10.82
CA VAL A 191 -17.22 2.85 10.80
C VAL A 191 -18.39 2.83 9.84
N SER A 192 -18.84 1.66 9.37
CA SER A 192 -19.94 1.50 8.41
C SER A 192 -21.17 2.36 8.72
N THR A 193 -21.57 2.46 9.98
CA THR A 193 -22.77 3.21 10.41
C THR A 193 -22.62 4.72 10.23
N HIS A 194 -21.40 5.25 10.13
CA HIS A 194 -21.13 6.67 9.89
C HIS A 194 -21.23 7.07 8.42
N TYR A 195 -21.26 6.12 7.49
CA TYR A 195 -21.25 6.38 6.05
C TYR A 195 -22.47 5.76 5.33
N PRO A 196 -23.71 6.08 5.73
CA PRO A 196 -24.91 5.57 5.06
C PRO A 196 -24.97 5.98 3.57
N SER A 197 -24.38 7.12 3.23
CA SER A 197 -24.26 7.67 1.87
C SER A 197 -23.54 6.72 0.91
N TYR A 198 -22.48 6.04 1.37
CA TYR A 198 -21.75 5.03 0.59
C TYR A 198 -22.69 3.90 0.16
N TYR A 199 -23.47 3.38 1.11
CA TYR A 199 -24.38 2.27 0.85
C TYR A 199 -25.50 2.68 -0.09
N LEU A 200 -26.08 3.86 0.12
CA LEU A 200 -27.17 4.40 -0.69
C LEU A 200 -26.75 4.67 -2.13
N THR A 201 -25.56 5.24 -2.34
CA THR A 201 -25.15 5.77 -3.65
C THR A 201 -24.22 4.86 -4.44
N LYS A 202 -23.54 3.90 -3.78
CA LYS A 202 -22.59 2.99 -4.42
C LYS A 202 -23.00 1.53 -4.28
N ARG A 203 -23.13 1.02 -3.05
CA ARG A 203 -23.29 -0.42 -2.81
C ARG A 203 -24.67 -0.94 -3.25
N LEU A 204 -25.76 -0.30 -2.82
CA LEU A 204 -27.12 -0.72 -3.18
C LEU A 204 -27.35 -0.71 -4.69
N PRO A 205 -27.04 0.37 -5.43
CA PRO A 205 -27.19 0.36 -6.88
C PRO A 205 -26.39 -0.74 -7.57
N ALA A 206 -25.18 -1.05 -7.09
CA ALA A 206 -24.37 -2.13 -7.65
C ALA A 206 -25.03 -3.51 -7.44
N LEU A 207 -25.54 -3.78 -6.24
CA LEU A 207 -26.25 -5.02 -5.91
C LEU A 207 -27.58 -5.16 -6.68
N GLU A 208 -28.34 -4.07 -6.80
CA GLU A 208 -29.60 -4.06 -7.55
C GLU A 208 -29.36 -4.27 -9.05
N LYS A 209 -28.30 -3.66 -9.61
CA LYS A 209 -27.88 -3.93 -10.98
C LYS A 209 -27.49 -5.41 -11.18
N GLN A 210 -26.75 -5.98 -10.24
CA GLN A 210 -26.41 -7.40 -10.26
C GLN A 210 -27.67 -8.28 -10.20
N ALA A 211 -28.67 -7.90 -9.39
CA ALA A 211 -29.93 -8.62 -9.30
C ALA A 211 -30.74 -8.55 -10.59
N GLY A 212 -30.81 -7.36 -11.21
CA GLY A 212 -31.47 -7.16 -12.51
C GLY A 212 -30.80 -7.93 -13.65
N ALA A 213 -29.46 -8.00 -13.66
CA ALA A 213 -28.71 -8.81 -14.62
C ALA A 213 -28.83 -10.33 -14.37
N SER A 214 -29.21 -10.74 -13.16
CA SER A 214 -29.40 -12.15 -12.78
C SER A 214 -30.83 -12.66 -13.09
N THR A 215 -31.68 -11.84 -13.71
CA THR A 215 -32.99 -12.25 -14.23
C THR A 215 -32.78 -12.99 -15.56
N PRO A 216 -33.35 -14.19 -15.78
CA PRO A 216 -33.07 -14.95 -17.00
C PRO A 216 -33.49 -14.18 -18.25
N ILE A 217 -32.57 -14.02 -19.20
CA ILE A 217 -32.93 -13.91 -20.61
C ILE A 217 -33.29 -15.34 -21.02
N ASP A 218 -34.55 -15.59 -21.37
CA ASP A 218 -34.99 -16.84 -22.00
C ASP A 218 -34.26 -16.98 -23.34
N ASN A 219 -33.02 -17.50 -23.34
CA ASN A 219 -32.35 -18.03 -24.52
C ASN A 219 -31.28 -19.04 -24.13
N ALA A 220 -31.23 -20.11 -24.90
CA ALA A 220 -30.72 -21.41 -24.55
C ALA A 220 -29.18 -21.55 -24.55
N HIS A 221 -28.74 -22.60 -23.85
CA HIS A 221 -27.51 -23.41 -24.03
C HIS A 221 -26.15 -22.86 -23.55
N ASN A 222 -25.48 -23.73 -22.77
CA ASN A 222 -24.01 -23.87 -22.62
C ASN A 222 -23.31 -22.75 -21.81
N VAL A 223 -22.31 -22.97 -20.93
CA VAL A 223 -21.42 -24.07 -20.55
C VAL A 223 -20.91 -23.76 -19.12
N GLY A 224 -20.72 -24.76 -18.26
CA GLY A 224 -19.55 -24.75 -17.36
C GLY A 224 -19.61 -24.07 -15.99
N LEU A 225 -20.77 -23.79 -15.40
CA LEU A 225 -20.87 -23.45 -13.97
C LEU A 225 -21.50 -24.62 -13.21
N GLY A 226 -20.82 -25.11 -12.16
CA GLY A 226 -21.30 -26.20 -11.31
C GLY A 226 -22.71 -25.95 -10.75
N PRO A 227 -23.43 -26.98 -10.28
CA PRO A 227 -24.87 -26.93 -10.05
C PRO A 227 -25.21 -26.12 -8.79
N MET A 228 -25.13 -24.79 -8.88
CA MET A 228 -25.88 -23.89 -8.02
C MET A 228 -27.23 -23.63 -8.70
N THR A 229 -28.30 -24.04 -8.04
CA THR A 229 -29.66 -23.67 -8.46
C THR A 229 -29.76 -22.14 -8.42
N VAL A 230 -30.21 -21.51 -9.50
CA VAL A 230 -30.44 -20.05 -9.63
C VAL A 230 -31.11 -19.43 -8.39
N ASP A 231 -31.99 -20.17 -7.72
CA ASP A 231 -32.68 -19.75 -6.49
C ASP A 231 -31.77 -19.50 -5.29
N LYS A 232 -30.66 -20.25 -5.15
CA LYS A 232 -29.71 -20.06 -4.04
C LYS A 232 -28.97 -18.74 -4.20
N ASN A 233 -28.52 -18.42 -5.40
CA ASN A 233 -27.84 -17.15 -5.69
C ASN A 233 -28.78 -15.97 -5.50
N LYS A 234 -30.05 -16.10 -5.93
CA LYS A 234 -31.09 -15.09 -5.66
C LYS A 234 -31.32 -14.84 -4.17
N ARG A 235 -31.32 -15.90 -3.34
CA ARG A 235 -31.45 -15.76 -1.88
C ARG A 235 -30.26 -15.05 -1.25
N VAL A 236 -29.04 -15.44 -1.63
CA VAL A 236 -27.81 -14.80 -1.15
C VAL A 236 -27.81 -13.32 -1.50
N LEU A 237 -28.05 -12.98 -2.76
CA LEU A 237 -28.08 -11.59 -3.21
C LEU A 237 -29.18 -10.76 -2.52
N ARG A 238 -30.35 -11.36 -2.25
CA ARG A 238 -31.40 -10.70 -1.46
C ARG A 238 -30.93 -10.34 -0.05
N GLN A 239 -30.18 -11.22 0.60
CA GLN A 239 -29.62 -10.94 1.94
C GLN A 239 -28.59 -9.81 1.89
N GLU A 240 -27.74 -9.76 0.86
CA GLU A 240 -26.78 -8.65 0.69
C GLU A 240 -27.48 -7.32 0.43
N ILE A 241 -28.54 -7.30 -0.38
CA ILE A 241 -29.36 -6.11 -0.62
C ILE A 241 -30.02 -5.65 0.68
N GLU A 242 -30.63 -6.56 1.43
CA GLU A 242 -31.28 -6.20 2.70
C GLU A 242 -30.26 -5.62 3.69
N ARG A 243 -29.10 -6.24 3.80
CA ARG A 243 -28.04 -5.74 4.68
C ARG A 243 -27.53 -4.37 4.26
N ALA A 244 -27.33 -4.15 2.96
CA ALA A 244 -26.93 -2.84 2.46
C ALA A 244 -28.02 -1.77 2.66
N ARG A 245 -29.32 -2.16 2.69
CA ARG A 245 -30.42 -1.25 3.06
C ARG A 245 -30.35 -0.87 4.52
N GLU A 246 -30.14 -1.82 5.43
CA GLU A 246 -29.93 -1.52 6.85
C GLU A 246 -28.77 -0.53 7.05
N GLN A 247 -27.62 -0.79 6.40
CA GLN A 247 -26.45 0.08 6.49
C GLN A 247 -26.71 1.48 5.90
N SER A 248 -27.51 1.59 4.83
CA SER A 248 -27.93 2.89 4.28
C SER A 248 -28.84 3.68 5.21
N LEU A 249 -29.44 3.02 6.21
CA LEU A 249 -30.22 3.65 7.27
C LEU A 249 -29.39 3.90 8.54
N GLY A 250 -28.07 3.61 8.51
CA GLY A 250 -27.17 3.75 9.66
C GLY A 250 -27.39 2.68 10.74
N LYS A 251 -27.89 1.50 10.36
CA LYS A 251 -28.22 0.38 11.27
C LYS A 251 -27.26 -0.81 11.12
#